data_AF-U4TSA7-F1
#
_entry.id   AF-U4TSA7-F1
#
_cell.length_a   1.000
_cell.length_b   1.000
_cell.length_c   1.000
_cell.angle_alpha   90.00
_cell.angle_beta   90.00
_cell.angle_gamma   90.00
#
_symmetry.space_group_name_H-M   'P 1'
#
loop_
_entity.id
_entity.type
_entity.pdbx_description
1 polymer ?
#
loop_
_entity_poly.entity_id
_entity_poly.type
_entity_poly.pdbx_seq_one_letter_code
_entity_poly.pdbx_strand_id
1 'polypeptide(L)'
;MEQFEKYHPIMTPRFTFDWLTVATVKDVFAIRHDPAIAAQANRPADADINQTVTFISQTMVAVMRNQQLTWGITDRAEKQFVGIFALDPIDPESGQAGLHLELQPALVTPPVVNEIIGHMSAFAFAELGLHSLTIWVPTRDAATKDALAALGYKPAANTDASAPADFDLYQISRAVSIVPPAGE
;
A
#
# COMPACT_ATOMS: atom_id res chain seq x y z
N MET A 1 -20.69 -1.32 -6.83
CA MET A 1 -19.35 -1.89 -6.61
C MET A 1 -19.53 -3.31 -6.12
N GLU A 2 -18.74 -4.26 -6.62
CA GLU A 2 -18.68 -5.60 -6.02
C GLU A 2 -18.11 -5.52 -4.59
N GLN A 3 -18.40 -6.53 -3.77
CA GLN A 3 -17.91 -6.58 -2.39
C GLN A 3 -16.38 -6.68 -2.38
N PHE A 4 -15.73 -5.84 -1.58
CA PHE A 4 -14.27 -5.78 -1.44
C PHE A 4 -13.65 -7.11 -1.06
N GLU A 5 -14.44 -7.97 -0.43
CA GLU A 5 -14.03 -9.32 -0.05
C GLU A 5 -13.66 -10.25 -1.21
N LYS A 6 -13.92 -9.87 -2.48
CA LYS A 6 -13.57 -10.70 -3.63
C LYS A 6 -12.16 -10.46 -4.17
N TYR A 7 -11.51 -9.37 -3.78
CA TYR A 7 -10.25 -8.93 -4.39
C TYR A 7 -9.03 -9.50 -3.69
N HIS A 8 -9.02 -10.82 -3.50
CA HIS A 8 -7.89 -11.56 -2.98
C HIS A 8 -7.97 -13.03 -3.45
N PRO A 9 -6.83 -13.69 -3.73
CA PRO A 9 -5.50 -13.09 -3.83
C PRO A 9 -5.32 -12.31 -5.14
N ILE A 10 -4.46 -11.29 -5.10
CA ILE A 10 -3.89 -10.62 -6.28
C ILE A 10 -2.43 -11.04 -6.40
N MET A 11 -1.95 -11.30 -7.61
CA MET A 11 -0.61 -11.81 -7.85
C MET A 11 0.17 -10.92 -8.83
N THR A 12 1.41 -10.64 -8.47
CA THR A 12 2.43 -10.10 -9.37
C THR A 12 3.45 -11.19 -9.69
N PRO A 13 4.42 -10.95 -10.59
CA PRO A 13 5.49 -11.92 -10.83
C PRO A 13 6.17 -12.41 -9.55
N ARG A 14 6.49 -11.50 -8.61
CA ARG A 14 7.24 -11.81 -7.39
C ARG A 14 6.38 -11.93 -6.13
N PHE A 15 5.24 -11.25 -6.04
CA PHE A 15 4.49 -11.13 -4.80
C PHE A 15 3.06 -11.66 -4.90
N THR A 16 2.53 -12.08 -3.75
CA THR A 16 1.11 -12.37 -3.57
C THR A 16 0.55 -11.41 -2.52
N PHE A 17 -0.57 -10.79 -2.87
CA PHE A 17 -1.36 -9.90 -2.02
C PHE A 17 -2.62 -10.66 -1.64
N ASP A 18 -2.71 -11.09 -0.40
CA ASP A 18 -3.89 -11.82 0.12
C ASP A 18 -4.37 -11.15 1.40
N TRP A 19 -5.44 -11.65 2.01
CA TRP A 19 -5.89 -11.14 3.29
C TRP A 19 -4.75 -11.09 4.30
N LEU A 20 -4.72 -9.99 5.06
CA LEU A 20 -3.77 -9.84 6.16
C LEU A 20 -3.84 -11.01 7.16
N THR A 21 -5.01 -11.65 7.29
CA THR A 21 -5.26 -12.81 8.17
C THR A 21 -4.70 -14.14 7.64
N VAL A 22 -4.18 -14.20 6.41
CA VAL A 22 -3.41 -15.35 5.92
C VAL A 22 -2.04 -15.40 6.59
N ALA A 23 -1.45 -14.24 6.89
CA ALA A 23 -0.22 -14.15 7.67
C ALA A 23 -0.49 -14.44 9.15
N THR A 24 0.50 -14.99 9.86
CA THR A 24 0.35 -15.16 11.31
C THR A 24 0.43 -13.81 12.00
N VAL A 25 -0.23 -13.66 13.15
CA VAL A 25 -0.12 -12.42 13.96
C VAL A 25 1.35 -12.08 14.29
N LYS A 26 2.22 -13.10 14.44
CA LYS A 26 3.65 -12.88 14.68
C LYS A 26 4.35 -12.25 13.48
N ASP A 27 4.01 -12.66 12.27
CA ASP A 27 4.59 -12.11 11.04
C ASP A 27 4.15 -10.65 10.86
N VAL A 28 2.85 -10.37 11.08
CA VAL A 28 2.32 -9.01 11.05
C VAL A 28 2.96 -8.14 12.13
N PHE A 29 3.13 -8.66 13.35
CA PHE A 29 3.81 -7.94 14.43
C PHE A 29 5.28 -7.65 14.10
N ALA A 30 5.99 -8.58 13.45
CA ALA A 30 7.38 -8.35 13.03
C ALA A 30 7.51 -7.14 12.09
N ILE A 31 6.55 -6.94 11.18
CA ILE A 31 6.47 -5.75 10.32
C ILE A 31 6.06 -4.52 11.13
N ARG A 32 5.03 -4.64 11.98
CA ARG A 32 4.42 -3.50 12.65
C ARG A 32 5.24 -2.92 13.81
N HIS A 33 6.02 -3.76 14.48
CA HIS A 33 6.92 -3.41 15.57
C HIS A 33 8.24 -2.80 15.10
N ASP A 34 8.63 -3.02 13.83
CA ASP A 34 9.88 -2.48 13.30
C ASP A 34 9.77 -0.95 13.12
N PRO A 35 10.59 -0.15 13.84
CA PRO A 35 10.54 1.31 13.73
C PRO A 35 10.93 1.83 12.35
N ALA A 36 11.81 1.13 11.63
CA ALA A 36 12.21 1.51 10.28
C ALA A 36 11.07 1.32 9.28
N ILE A 37 10.23 0.30 9.49
CA ILE A 37 9.03 0.09 8.67
C ILE A 37 7.91 1.06 9.08
N ALA A 38 7.69 1.25 10.37
CA ALA A 38 6.68 2.19 10.87
C ALA A 38 6.93 3.63 10.39
N ALA A 39 8.19 4.02 10.28
CA ALA A 39 8.61 5.31 9.72
C ALA A 39 8.30 5.46 8.21
N GLN A 40 8.06 4.38 7.45
CA GLN A 40 7.65 4.47 6.05
C GLN A 40 6.21 4.97 5.91
N ALA A 41 5.34 4.67 6.89
CA ALA A 41 3.90 4.97 6.87
C ALA A 41 3.49 6.05 7.88
N ASN A 42 4.44 6.85 8.39
CA ASN A 42 4.21 7.90 9.38
C ASN A 42 3.39 7.45 10.60
N ARG A 43 3.63 6.24 11.10
CA ARG A 43 2.93 5.70 12.26
C ARG A 43 3.91 5.31 13.36
N PRO A 44 3.48 5.29 14.63
CA PRO A 44 4.28 4.66 15.68
C PRO A 44 4.43 3.16 15.39
N ALA A 45 5.57 2.60 15.80
CA ALA A 45 5.74 1.17 15.85
C ALA A 45 4.85 0.57 16.95
N ASP A 46 4.26 -0.59 16.69
CA ASP A 46 3.45 -1.29 17.69
C ASP A 46 4.35 -1.67 18.87
N ALA A 47 3.97 -1.30 20.10
CA ALA A 47 4.77 -1.58 21.29
C ALA A 47 4.73 -3.06 21.70
N ASP A 48 3.63 -3.74 21.41
CA ASP A 48 3.41 -5.15 21.74
C ASP A 48 2.45 -5.82 20.74
N ILE A 49 2.38 -7.15 20.83
CA ILE A 49 1.56 -7.98 19.92
C ILE A 49 0.06 -7.70 20.05
N ASN A 50 -0.43 -7.20 21.19
CA ASN A 50 -1.86 -6.89 21.36
C ASN A 50 -2.28 -5.67 20.54
N GLN A 51 -1.36 -4.70 20.34
CA GLN A 51 -1.61 -3.59 19.42
C GLN A 51 -1.77 -4.09 17.98
N THR A 52 -0.94 -5.06 17.54
CA THR A 52 -1.09 -5.70 16.23
C THR A 52 -2.38 -6.49 16.10
N VAL A 53 -2.78 -7.24 17.14
CA VAL A 53 -4.09 -7.93 17.15
C VAL A 53 -5.25 -6.94 17.02
N THR A 54 -5.16 -5.80 17.70
CA THR A 54 -6.17 -4.73 17.63
C THR A 54 -6.22 -4.16 16.22
N PHE A 55 -5.06 -3.86 15.61
CA PHE A 55 -4.95 -3.40 14.24
C PHE A 55 -5.60 -4.40 13.26
N ILE A 56 -5.21 -5.68 13.28
CA ILE A 56 -5.77 -6.71 12.39
C ILE A 56 -7.30 -6.77 12.52
N SER A 57 -7.80 -6.74 13.75
CA SER A 57 -9.25 -6.81 14.01
C SER A 57 -9.99 -5.59 13.45
N GLN A 58 -9.45 -4.39 13.64
CA GLN A 58 -10.03 -3.14 13.13
C GLN A 58 -9.98 -3.08 11.61
N THR A 59 -8.85 -3.44 11.00
CA THR A 59 -8.67 -3.57 9.55
C THR A 59 -9.71 -4.51 8.96
N MET A 60 -9.91 -5.70 9.53
CA MET A 60 -10.89 -6.64 9.01
C MET A 60 -12.33 -6.11 9.10
N VAL A 61 -12.69 -5.43 10.20
CA VAL A 61 -14.01 -4.78 10.30
C VAL A 61 -14.19 -3.70 9.23
N ALA A 62 -13.15 -2.89 8.96
CA ALA A 62 -13.21 -1.83 7.96
C ALA A 62 -13.30 -2.39 6.53
N VAL A 63 -12.57 -3.47 6.23
CA VAL A 63 -12.68 -4.20 4.96
C VAL A 63 -14.10 -4.75 4.76
N MET A 64 -14.66 -5.42 5.76
CA MET A 64 -16.03 -5.97 5.67
C MET A 64 -17.10 -4.89 5.53
N ARG A 65 -16.79 -3.64 5.88
CA ARG A 65 -17.66 -2.47 5.70
C ARG A 65 -17.40 -1.73 4.38
N ASN A 66 -16.54 -2.25 3.51
CA ASN A 66 -16.08 -1.61 2.27
C ASN A 66 -15.49 -0.20 2.48
N GLN A 67 -14.80 0.03 3.60
CA GLN A 67 -14.19 1.33 3.92
C GLN A 67 -12.72 1.40 3.52
N GLN A 68 -12.05 0.26 3.50
CA GLN A 68 -10.66 0.13 3.08
C GLN A 68 -10.44 -1.24 2.43
N LEU A 69 -9.32 -1.38 1.74
CA LEU A 69 -8.75 -2.67 1.35
C LEU A 69 -7.36 -2.77 1.94
N THR A 70 -7.02 -3.90 2.55
CA THR A 70 -5.68 -4.14 3.10
C THR A 70 -5.27 -5.56 2.84
N TRP A 71 -4.07 -5.71 2.31
CA TRP A 71 -3.46 -6.98 1.97
C TRP A 71 -2.16 -7.17 2.72
N GLY A 72 -1.91 -8.43 3.07
CA GLY A 72 -0.59 -8.91 3.40
C GLY A 72 0.21 -9.21 2.13
N ILE A 73 1.49 -8.82 2.11
CA ILE A 73 2.40 -9.05 0.98
C ILE A 73 3.30 -10.23 1.31
N THR A 74 3.29 -11.26 0.46
CA THR A 74 4.15 -12.44 0.59
C THR A 74 5.07 -12.55 -0.63
N ASP A 75 6.38 -12.69 -0.43
CA ASP A 75 7.33 -13.05 -1.50
C ASP A 75 7.09 -14.50 -1.91
N ARG A 76 6.85 -14.73 -3.20
CA ARG A 76 6.45 -16.06 -3.72
C ARG A 76 7.60 -17.06 -3.75
N ALA A 77 8.83 -16.61 -3.92
CA ALA A 77 9.99 -17.48 -3.98
C ALA A 77 10.34 -17.98 -2.58
N GLU A 78 10.43 -17.05 -1.62
CA GLU A 78 10.82 -17.34 -0.25
C GLU A 78 9.65 -17.79 0.64
N LYS A 79 8.40 -17.57 0.19
CA LYS A 79 7.17 -17.78 0.96
C LYS A 79 7.18 -17.05 2.29
N GLN A 80 7.76 -15.85 2.28
CA GLN A 80 7.93 -14.99 3.47
C GLN A 80 6.94 -13.83 3.42
N PHE A 81 6.36 -13.51 4.56
CA PHE A 81 5.59 -12.28 4.73
C PHE A 81 6.54 -11.09 4.81
N VAL A 82 6.38 -10.12 3.91
CA VAL A 82 7.36 -9.06 3.68
C VAL A 82 6.81 -7.65 3.83
N GLY A 83 5.49 -7.50 3.99
CA GLY A 83 4.90 -6.18 4.13
C GLY A 83 3.39 -6.15 4.09
N ILE A 84 2.86 -4.94 4.06
CA ILE A 84 1.43 -4.62 4.06
C ILE A 84 1.18 -3.58 2.97
N PHE A 85 0.12 -3.78 2.20
CA PHE A 85 -0.38 -2.78 1.25
C PHE A 85 -1.82 -2.44 1.59
N ALA A 86 -2.19 -1.17 1.56
CA ALA A 86 -3.57 -0.77 1.78
C ALA A 86 -4.03 0.34 0.82
N LEU A 87 -5.32 0.32 0.53
CA LEU A 87 -6.07 1.45 -0.01
C LEU A 87 -6.97 1.97 1.11
N ASP A 88 -6.61 3.10 1.71
CA ASP A 88 -7.27 3.72 2.86
C ASP A 88 -6.91 5.22 2.99
N PRO A 89 -7.86 6.13 3.25
CA PRO A 89 -9.29 5.93 3.09
C PRO A 89 -9.65 5.75 1.61
N ILE A 90 -10.70 4.98 1.33
CA ILE A 90 -11.35 4.95 0.01
C ILE A 90 -12.56 5.86 0.07
N ASP A 91 -12.59 6.88 -0.79
CA ASP A 91 -13.74 7.75 -1.00
C ASP A 91 -14.47 7.32 -2.29
N PRO A 92 -15.59 6.59 -2.18
CA PRO A 92 -16.34 6.13 -3.33
C PRO A 92 -17.09 7.25 -4.06
N GLU A 93 -17.37 8.39 -3.42
CA GLU A 93 -18.06 9.52 -4.05
C GLU A 93 -17.13 10.28 -4.99
N SER A 94 -15.91 10.57 -4.53
CA SER A 94 -14.90 11.24 -5.35
C SER A 94 -14.06 10.28 -6.21
N GLY A 95 -14.15 8.97 -5.95
CA GLY A 95 -13.38 7.94 -6.64
C GLY A 95 -11.89 8.03 -6.33
N GLN A 96 -11.54 8.42 -5.11
CA GLN A 96 -10.16 8.62 -4.66
C GLN A 96 -9.79 7.61 -3.57
N ALA A 97 -8.52 7.23 -3.51
CA ALA A 97 -8.01 6.49 -2.37
C ALA A 97 -6.58 6.90 -1.99
N GLY A 98 -6.28 6.83 -0.69
CA GLY A 98 -4.90 6.83 -0.20
C GLY A 98 -4.29 5.44 -0.36
N LEU A 99 -3.05 5.37 -0.82
CA LEU A 99 -2.23 4.17 -0.93
C LEU A 99 -1.22 4.18 0.21
N HIS A 100 -1.12 3.05 0.92
CA HIS A 100 -0.12 2.82 1.95
C HIS A 100 0.70 1.60 1.60
N LEU A 101 2.02 1.74 1.72
CA LEU A 101 2.97 0.66 1.50
C LEU A 101 3.93 0.60 2.69
N GLU A 102 3.97 -0.58 3.31
CA GLU A 102 4.94 -0.92 4.34
C GLU A 102 5.70 -2.16 3.88
N LEU A 103 7.02 -2.06 3.74
CA LEU A 103 7.86 -3.17 3.31
C LEU A 103 9.08 -3.31 4.21
N GLN A 104 9.60 -4.52 4.31
CA GLN A 104 10.93 -4.73 4.88
C GLN A 104 11.96 -3.81 4.18
N PRO A 105 12.85 -3.13 4.92
CA PRO A 105 13.75 -2.12 4.34
C PRO A 105 14.62 -2.64 3.19
N ALA A 106 15.04 -3.92 3.26
CA ALA A 106 15.83 -4.55 2.21
C ALA A 106 15.10 -4.68 0.86
N LEU A 107 13.77 -4.57 0.85
CA LEU A 107 12.94 -4.67 -0.35
C LEU A 107 12.50 -3.31 -0.90
N VAL A 108 12.77 -2.20 -0.20
CA VAL A 108 12.47 -0.84 -0.66
C VAL A 108 13.49 -0.44 -1.72
N THR A 109 13.29 -0.96 -2.92
CA THR A 109 14.11 -0.70 -4.11
C THR A 109 13.22 -0.29 -5.27
N PRO A 110 13.69 0.55 -6.21
CA PRO A 110 12.84 1.04 -7.28
C PRO A 110 12.13 -0.06 -8.10
N PRO A 111 12.78 -1.19 -8.47
CA PRO A 111 12.10 -2.27 -9.20
C PRO A 111 10.95 -2.92 -8.41
N VAL A 112 11.15 -3.16 -7.11
CA VAL A 112 10.14 -3.77 -6.24
C VAL A 112 8.96 -2.81 -6.03
N VAL A 113 9.25 -1.54 -5.73
CA VAL A 113 8.21 -0.52 -5.56
C VAL A 113 7.43 -0.32 -6.86
N ASN A 114 8.12 -0.31 -8.01
CA ASN A 114 7.48 -0.21 -9.34
C ASN A 114 6.53 -1.38 -9.60
N GLU A 115 6.94 -2.61 -9.30
CA GLU A 115 6.10 -3.80 -9.47
C GLU A 115 4.84 -3.70 -8.59
N ILE A 116 5.02 -3.41 -7.30
CA ILE A 116 3.93 -3.38 -6.32
C ILE A 116 2.96 -2.23 -6.61
N ILE A 117 3.46 -0.99 -6.63
CA ILE A 117 2.60 0.18 -6.81
C ILE A 117 2.04 0.21 -8.22
N GLY A 118 2.83 -0.12 -9.25
CA GLY A 118 2.35 -0.13 -10.63
C GLY A 118 1.18 -1.10 -10.83
N HIS A 119 1.30 -2.32 -10.32
CA HIS A 119 0.25 -3.32 -10.44
C HIS A 119 -0.99 -2.95 -9.62
N MET A 120 -0.82 -2.55 -8.36
CA MET A 120 -1.94 -2.25 -7.48
C MET A 120 -2.68 -0.97 -7.90
N SER A 121 -1.99 0.00 -8.49
CA SER A 121 -2.63 1.20 -9.05
C SER A 121 -3.41 0.90 -10.33
N ALA A 122 -2.88 0.04 -11.20
CA ALA A 122 -3.62 -0.42 -12.37
C ALA A 122 -4.90 -1.19 -11.95
N PHE A 123 -4.79 -2.08 -10.96
CA PHE A 123 -5.92 -2.78 -10.37
C PHE A 123 -6.97 -1.80 -9.80
N ALA A 124 -6.54 -0.83 -9.00
CA ALA A 124 -7.45 0.14 -8.39
C ALA A 124 -8.22 0.98 -9.42
N PHE A 125 -7.61 1.30 -10.55
CA PHE A 125 -8.29 2.02 -11.64
C PHE A 125 -9.19 1.12 -12.50
N ALA A 126 -8.78 -0.11 -12.79
CA ALA A 126 -9.50 -1.02 -13.65
C ALA A 126 -10.70 -1.66 -12.94
N GLU A 127 -10.48 -2.20 -11.74
CA GLU A 127 -11.43 -3.05 -11.03
C GLU A 127 -12.26 -2.27 -10.01
N LEU A 128 -11.63 -1.34 -9.27
CA LEU A 128 -12.35 -0.53 -8.28
C LEU A 128 -12.97 0.74 -8.89
N GLY A 129 -12.63 1.05 -10.15
CA GLY A 129 -13.13 2.23 -10.85
C GLY A 129 -12.67 3.56 -10.24
N LEU A 130 -11.58 3.57 -9.47
CA LEU A 130 -11.02 4.79 -8.92
C LEU A 130 -10.45 5.68 -10.05
N HIS A 131 -10.39 6.98 -9.79
CA HIS A 131 -9.89 7.97 -10.73
C HIS A 131 -8.59 8.62 -10.27
N SER A 132 -8.29 8.53 -8.97
CA SER A 132 -7.07 9.11 -8.41
C SER A 132 -6.57 8.32 -7.20
N LEU A 133 -5.26 8.23 -7.08
CA LEU A 133 -4.57 7.64 -5.94
C LEU A 133 -3.55 8.62 -5.39
N THR A 134 -3.44 8.68 -4.07
CA THR A 134 -2.42 9.47 -3.37
C THR A 134 -1.53 8.57 -2.52
N ILE A 135 -0.29 8.95 -2.30
CA ILE A 135 0.63 8.24 -1.41
C ILE A 135 1.53 9.23 -0.69
N TRP A 136 1.69 9.04 0.62
CA TRP A 136 2.66 9.76 1.43
C TRP A 136 3.98 8.99 1.44
N VAL A 137 5.08 9.68 1.14
CA VAL A 137 6.41 9.08 1.12
C VAL A 137 7.36 9.90 1.98
N PRO A 138 8.18 9.27 2.83
CA PRO A 138 9.19 9.99 3.59
C PRO A 138 10.08 10.83 2.66
N THR A 139 10.35 12.08 3.04
CA THR A 139 11.19 13.02 2.27
C THR A 139 12.59 12.46 1.97
N ARG A 140 13.07 11.52 2.79
CA ARG A 140 14.38 10.88 2.66
C ARG A 140 14.38 9.60 1.81
N ASP A 141 13.21 9.07 1.45
CA ASP A 141 13.10 7.83 0.66
C ASP A 141 13.18 8.12 -0.84
N ALA A 142 14.41 8.27 -1.34
CA ALA A 142 14.65 8.52 -2.75
C ALA A 142 14.22 7.35 -3.64
N ALA A 143 14.36 6.11 -3.17
CA ALA A 143 14.03 4.92 -3.95
C ALA A 143 12.54 4.85 -4.31
N THR A 144 11.67 5.09 -3.33
CA THR A 144 10.23 5.12 -3.55
C THR A 144 9.83 6.31 -4.43
N LYS A 145 10.45 7.49 -4.25
CA LYS A 145 10.17 8.67 -5.07
C LYS A 145 10.54 8.48 -6.55
N ASP A 146 11.70 7.91 -6.83
CA ASP A 146 12.16 7.64 -8.20
C ASP A 146 11.24 6.62 -8.88
N ALA A 147 10.81 5.59 -8.15
CA ALA A 147 9.84 4.60 -8.61
C ALA A 147 8.48 5.25 -8.96
N LEU A 148 7.94 6.06 -8.04
CA LEU A 148 6.69 6.80 -8.25
C LEU A 148 6.76 7.71 -9.48
N ALA A 149 7.85 8.46 -9.65
CA ALA A 149 8.05 9.30 -10.82
C ALA A 149 8.06 8.50 -12.13
N ALA A 150 8.71 7.33 -12.15
CA ALA A 150 8.73 6.42 -13.30
C ALA A 150 7.32 5.86 -13.63
N LEU A 151 6.49 5.64 -12.61
CA LEU A 151 5.08 5.23 -12.75
C LEU A 151 4.14 6.39 -13.14
N GLY A 152 4.66 7.62 -13.23
CA GLY A 152 3.88 8.80 -13.63
C GLY A 152 3.16 9.51 -12.47
N TYR A 153 3.45 9.16 -11.22
CA TYR A 153 3.03 9.96 -10.08
C TYR A 153 3.71 11.32 -10.09
N LYS A 154 2.99 12.34 -9.64
CA LYS A 154 3.49 13.71 -9.54
C LYS A 154 3.39 14.19 -8.09
N PRO A 155 4.32 15.03 -7.63
CA PRO A 155 4.15 15.73 -6.36
C PRO A 155 2.82 16.48 -6.35
N ALA A 156 2.08 16.35 -5.26
CA ALA A 156 0.83 17.07 -5.04
C ALA A 156 0.98 18.02 -3.85
N ALA A 157 0.40 19.20 -3.95
CA ALA A 157 0.31 20.11 -2.82
C ALA A 157 -0.74 19.56 -1.85
N ASN A 158 -0.36 19.34 -0.59
CA ASN A 158 -1.35 19.16 0.46
C ASN A 158 -1.60 20.51 1.14
N THR A 159 -2.86 20.93 1.17
CA THR A 159 -3.31 22.14 1.89
C THR A 159 -3.81 21.83 3.31
N ASP A 160 -3.80 20.56 3.71
CA ASP A 160 -4.19 20.13 5.05
C ASP A 160 -3.07 20.42 6.06
N ALA A 161 -3.42 21.10 7.14
CA ALA A 161 -2.51 21.42 8.25
C ALA A 161 -2.04 20.18 9.03
N SER A 162 -2.65 19.01 8.79
CA SER A 162 -2.25 17.72 9.35
C SER A 162 -1.22 16.95 8.50
N ALA A 163 -0.73 17.55 7.41
CA ALA A 163 0.32 16.97 6.59
C ALA A 163 1.56 16.61 7.43
N PRO A 164 2.12 15.39 7.28
CA PRO A 164 3.35 15.04 8.00
C PRO A 164 4.52 15.91 7.50
N ALA A 165 5.23 16.57 8.42
CA ALA A 165 6.28 17.52 8.07
C ALA A 165 7.44 16.91 7.27
N ASP A 166 7.73 15.62 7.49
CA ASP A 166 8.83 14.90 6.86
C ASP A 166 8.38 13.99 5.69
N PHE A 167 7.20 14.23 5.11
CA PHE A 167 6.67 13.44 4.01
C PHE A 167 6.25 14.31 2.83
N ASP A 168 6.47 13.78 1.63
CA ASP A 168 6.00 14.35 0.38
C ASP A 168 4.77 13.57 -0.10
N LEU A 169 3.73 14.30 -0.52
CA LEU A 169 2.54 13.71 -1.13
C LEU A 169 2.74 13.56 -2.62
N TYR A 170 2.45 12.37 -3.14
CA TYR A 170 2.41 12.07 -4.56
C TYR A 170 1.00 11.65 -4.98
N GLN A 171 0.63 11.98 -6.21
CA GLN A 171 -0.68 11.65 -6.78
C GLN A 171 -0.56 11.17 -8.22
N ILE A 172 -1.44 10.24 -8.60
CA ILE A 172 -1.67 9.84 -9.98
C ILE A 172 -3.16 9.81 -10.28
N SER A 173 -3.53 10.15 -11.51
CA SER A 173 -4.92 10.09 -11.97
C SER A 173 -5.05 9.22 -13.21
N ARG A 174 -6.20 8.56 -13.36
CA ARG A 174 -6.52 7.62 -14.45
C ARG A 174 -6.39 8.22 -15.87
N ALA A 175 -6.40 9.55 -16.01
CA ALA A 175 -6.12 10.23 -17.28
C ALA A 175 -4.66 10.03 -17.77
N VAL A 176 -3.79 9.45 -16.94
CA VAL A 176 -2.44 9.01 -17.31
C VAL A 176 -2.53 7.53 -17.70
N SER A 177 -2.24 7.19 -18.96
CA SER A 177 -2.13 5.79 -19.39
C SER A 177 -0.95 5.12 -18.68
N ILE A 178 -1.22 4.32 -17.65
CA ILE A 178 -0.23 3.41 -17.08
C ILE A 178 -0.20 2.20 -18.00
N VAL A 179 0.74 2.20 -18.95
CA VAL A 179 1.01 1.01 -19.77
C VAL A 179 1.90 0.10 -18.92
N PRO A 180 1.44 -1.11 -18.53
CA PRO A 180 2.31 -2.05 -17.81
C PRO A 180 3.51 -2.40 -18.70
N PRO A 181 4.72 -2.57 -18.13
CA PRO A 181 5.85 -3.03 -18.92
C PRO A 181 5.51 -4.37 -19.55
N ALA A 182 5.66 -4.45 -20.88
CA ALA A 182 5.44 -5.68 -21.62
C ALA A 182 6.37 -6.76 -21.04
N GLY A 183 5.80 -7.88 -20.61
CA GLY A 183 6.57 -9.07 -20.29
C GLY A 183 7.20 -9.61 -21.57
N GLU A 184 8.52 -9.59 -21.63
CA GLU A 184 9.32 -10.54 -22.43
C GLU A 184 9.71 -11.74 -21.56
#